data_AF-A0AAP9A180-F1
#
_entry.id   AF-A0AAP9A180-F1
#
_cell.length_a   1.000
_cell.length_b   1.000
_cell.length_c   1.000
_cell.angle_alpha   90.00
_cell.angle_beta   90.00
_cell.angle_gamma   90.00
#
_symmetry.space_group_name_H-M   'P 1'
#
loop_
_entity.id
_entity.type
_entity.pdbx_description
1 polymer ?
#
loop_
_entity_poly.entity_id
_entity_poly.type
_entity_poly.pdbx_seq_one_letter_code
_entity_poly.pdbx_strand_id
1 'polypeptide(L)' 'MYLCHVPLLPLSDAACRTAKPKDRPYGLFDGDGLFLLIQPNGRKGWRVPKPARLRGGRDGINPEG' A
#
# COMPACT_ATOMS: atom_id res chain seq x y z
N MET A 1 26.24 -11.55 6.67
CA MET A 1 25.33 -12.05 7.71
C MET A 1 24.52 -10.87 8.19
N TYR A 2 23.23 -10.88 7.81
CA TYR A 2 22.12 -10.01 8.17
C TYR A 2 22.45 -8.75 8.98
N LEU A 3 22.27 -7.57 8.37
CA LEU A 3 21.80 -6.33 8.99
C LEU A 3 21.97 -5.16 7.99
N CYS A 4 21.02 -5.03 7.05
CA CYS A 4 20.58 -3.70 6.65
C CYS A 4 19.09 -3.66 7.00
N HIS A 5 18.85 -3.07 8.17
CA HIS A 5 17.59 -2.50 8.59
C HIS A 5 16.83 -2.00 7.36
N VAL A 6 15.70 -2.62 7.02
CA VAL A 6 14.79 -2.23 5.93
C VAL A 6 14.55 -0.72 6.03
N PRO A 7 15.23 0.11 5.24
CA PRO A 7 14.78 1.47 5.09
C PRO A 7 13.50 1.37 4.25
N LEU A 8 12.66 2.37 4.32
CA LEU A 8 11.52 2.58 3.44
C LEU A 8 12.02 2.86 2.00
N LEU A 9 12.86 1.97 1.45
CA LEU A 9 13.49 2.10 0.16
C LEU A 9 12.42 1.99 -0.92
N PRO A 10 12.50 2.83 -1.95
CA PRO A 10 11.67 2.65 -3.13
C PRO A 10 11.85 1.23 -3.67
N LEU A 11 10.74 0.64 -4.07
CA LEU A 11 10.67 -0.70 -4.59
C LEU A 11 11.47 -0.76 -5.89
N SER A 12 12.61 -1.46 -5.83
CA SER A 12 13.47 -1.60 -7.00
C SER A 12 12.80 -2.44 -8.08
N ASP A 13 13.04 -2.14 -9.36
CA ASP A 13 12.51 -2.92 -10.50
C ASP A 13 12.80 -4.43 -10.36
N ALA A 14 13.99 -4.79 -9.87
CA ALA A 14 14.35 -6.18 -9.60
C ALA A 14 13.43 -6.84 -8.56
N ALA A 15 13.03 -6.12 -7.50
CA ALA A 15 12.09 -6.62 -6.50
C ALA A 15 10.69 -6.83 -7.12
N CYS A 16 10.23 -5.90 -7.96
CA CYS A 16 8.95 -6.04 -8.69
C CYS A 16 8.92 -7.29 -9.58
N ARG A 17 10.00 -7.52 -10.33
CA ARG A 17 10.12 -8.66 -11.26
C ARG A 17 10.21 -9.98 -10.52
N THR A 18 11.04 -10.06 -9.48
CA THR A 18 11.28 -11.29 -8.71
C THR A 18 10.15 -11.65 -7.75
N ALA A 19 9.22 -10.72 -7.48
CA ALA A 19 8.10 -10.98 -6.58
C ALA A 19 7.24 -12.17 -7.05
N LYS A 20 7.12 -13.18 -6.21
CA LYS A 20 6.38 -14.41 -6.52
C LYS A 20 4.95 -14.36 -6.00
N PRO A 21 3.98 -14.92 -6.73
CA PRO A 21 2.63 -15.11 -6.20
C PRO A 21 2.67 -15.92 -4.91
N LYS A 22 1.78 -15.57 -3.98
CA LYS A 22 1.56 -16.31 -2.73
C LYS A 22 0.11 -16.77 -2.69
N ASP A 23 -0.21 -17.67 -1.77
CA ASP A 23 -1.57 -18.15 -1.52
C ASP A 23 -2.58 -17.00 -1.31
N ARG A 24 -2.12 -15.89 -0.72
CA ARG A 24 -2.93 -14.70 -0.49
C ARG A 24 -2.36 -13.47 -1.21
N PRO A 25 -3.23 -12.55 -1.67
CA PRO A 25 -2.77 -11.27 -2.22
C PRO A 25 -1.93 -10.50 -1.20
N TYR A 26 -0.83 -9.92 -1.65
CA TYR A 26 0.02 -9.07 -0.80
C TYR A 26 0.53 -7.86 -1.57
N GLY A 27 0.82 -6.78 -0.83
CA GLY A 27 1.35 -5.53 -1.36
C GLY A 27 2.84 -5.37 -1.07
N LEU A 28 3.59 -4.89 -2.05
CA LEU A 28 4.95 -4.38 -1.85
C LEU A 28 4.89 -2.85 -1.93
N PHE A 29 5.18 -2.18 -0.81
CA PHE A 29 5.15 -0.72 -0.74
C PHE A 29 6.38 -0.11 -1.43
N ASP A 30 6.14 0.95 -2.20
CA ASP A 30 7.16 1.70 -2.94
C ASP A 30 7.46 3.07 -2.32
N GLY A 31 6.71 3.45 -1.27
CA GLY A 31 6.71 4.81 -0.72
C GLY A 31 5.53 5.63 -1.25
N ASP A 32 5.33 6.83 -0.71
CA ASP A 32 4.29 7.80 -1.15
C ASP A 32 2.85 7.26 -1.26
N GLY A 33 2.54 6.19 -0.52
CA GLY A 33 1.24 5.52 -0.64
C GLY A 33 1.06 4.79 -1.97
N LEU A 34 2.12 4.38 -2.66
CA LEU A 34 2.05 3.46 -3.80
C LEU A 34 2.48 2.06 -3.36
N PHE A 35 1.77 1.04 -3.84
CA PHE A 35 2.19 -0.35 -3.64
C PHE A 35 1.87 -1.22 -4.85
N LEU A 36 2.70 -2.23 -5.08
CA LEU A 36 2.48 -3.27 -6.07
C LEU A 36 1.66 -4.40 -5.45
N LEU A 37 0.43 -4.60 -5.90
CA LEU A 37 -0.40 -5.73 -5.49
C LEU A 37 -0.06 -6.97 -6.32
N ILE A 38 0.29 -8.06 -5.65
CA ILE A 38 0.59 -9.35 -6.27
C ILE A 38 -0.53 -10.32 -5.92
N GLN A 39 -1.21 -10.81 -6.95
CA GLN A 39 -2.31 -11.76 -6.80
C GLN A 39 -1.81 -13.21 -6.84
N PRO A 40 -2.52 -14.16 -6.20
CA PRO A 40 -2.20 -15.58 -6.27
C PRO A 40 -2.18 -16.14 -7.70
N ASN A 41 -2.97 -15.56 -8.61
CA ASN A 41 -3.05 -15.94 -10.02
C ASN A 41 -1.87 -15.44 -10.88
N GLY A 42 -0.83 -14.84 -10.28
CA GLY A 42 0.32 -14.32 -11.04
C GLY A 42 0.19 -12.87 -11.50
N ARG A 43 -1.01 -12.28 -11.44
CA ARG A 43 -1.22 -10.89 -11.86
C ARG A 43 -0.57 -9.93 -10.87
N LYS A 44 0.12 -8.93 -11.41
CA LYS A 44 0.75 -7.84 -10.67
C LYS A 44 0.12 -6.53 -11.13
N GLY A 45 -0.15 -5.61 -10.21
CA GLY A 45 -0.71 -4.32 -10.56
C GLY A 45 -0.46 -3.26 -9.51
N TRP A 46 -0.09 -2.06 -9.95
CA TRP A 46 0.11 -0.91 -9.09
C TRP A 46 -1.23 -0.41 -8.53
N ARG A 47 -1.26 -0.16 -7.22
CA ARG A 47 -2.41 0.40 -6.52
C ARG A 47 -1.99 1.52 -5.59
N VAL A 48 -2.83 2.55 -5.56
CA VAL A 48 -2.83 3.57 -4.53
C VAL A 48 -3.93 3.21 -3.51
N PRO A 49 -3.66 3.17 -2.20
CA PRO A 49 -4.70 3.15 -1.19
C PRO A 49 -5.59 4.35 -1.45
N LYS A 50 -6.90 4.14 -1.40
CA LYS A 50 -7.78 5.30 -1.35
C LYS A 50 -7.42 6.05 -0.08
N PRO A 51 -7.16 7.37 -0.13
CA PRO A 51 -7.04 8.14 1.10
C PRO A 51 -8.30 7.84 1.89
N ALA A 52 -8.14 7.49 3.16
CA ALA A 52 -9.29 7.40 4.06
C ALA A 52 -9.93 8.77 3.99
N ARG A 53 -11.00 8.92 3.18
CA ARG A 53 -11.86 10.08 3.31
C ARG A 53 -12.21 10.05 4.77
N LEU A 54 -11.77 11.07 5.51
CA LEU A 54 -12.31 11.38 6.80
C LEU A 54 -13.81 11.20 6.60
N ARG A 55 -14.38 10.16 7.23
CA ARG A 55 -15.83 10.03 7.29
C ARG A 55 -16.17 11.20 8.18
N GLY A 56 -16.36 12.37 7.55
CA GLY A 56 -16.80 13.58 8.18
C GLY A 56 -18.11 13.22 8.82
N GLY A 57 -18.01 12.80 10.08
CA GLY A 57 -19.12 12.68 10.98
C GLY A 57 -19.79 14.03 10.94
N ARG A 58 -21.09 14.00 10.67
CA ARG A 58 -21.98 15.07 11.02
C ARG A 58 -21.94 15.18 12.54
N ASP A 59 -20.97 15.93 13.06
CA ASP A 59 -20.98 16.33 14.45
C ASP A 59 -21.72 17.67 14.47
N GLY A 60 -23.04 17.56 14.61
CA GLY A 60 -23.91 18.70 14.85
C GLY A 60 -23.54 19.34 16.19
N ILE A 61 -22.98 20.54 16.11
CA ILE A 61 -22.89 21.58 17.15
C ILE A 61 -22.94 22.90 16.34
N ASN A 62 -23.86 23.85 16.46
CA ASN A 62 -24.70 24.37 17.54
C ASN A 62 -25.90 25.10 16.91
N PRO A 63 -27.12 25.08 17.49
CA PRO A 63 -28.27 25.80 16.97
C PRO A 63 -28.38 27.20 17.59
N GLU A 64 -27.48 28.14 17.36
CA GLU A 64 -27.69 29.53 17.81
C GLU A 64 -27.06 30.53 16.84
N GLY A 65 -27.90 31.40 16.29
CA GLY A 65 -27.62 32.49 15.37
C GLY A 65 -28.92 33.11 14.92
#